data_AF-A0AAF5Q237-F1
#
_entry.id   AF-A0AAF5Q237-F1
#
_cell.length_a   1.000
_cell.length_b   1.000
_cell.length_c   1.000
_cell.angle_alpha   90.00
_cell.angle_beta   90.00
_cell.angle_gamma   90.00
#
_symmetry.space_group_name_H-M   'P 1'
#
loop_
_entity.id
_entity.type
_entity.pdbx_description
1 polymer ?
#
loop_
_entity_poly.entity_id
_entity_poly.type
_entity_poly.pdbx_seq_one_letter_code
_entity_poly.pdbx_strand_id
1 'polypeptide(L)'
;MDIKRDLLYDGAKRDSLLACGAAFSVFLIVFLYSLNIFYCIMVAFVLFASVLSALAIYSLFTVNFPLLNLVIFVLLLAIGSDDAFVLLNSFPIDVTSQNIHQCLSHTANAMLLTSSSTAVPFFTNILSSVVVFRCFGLFAGITLIFNYLLEISLLPAMLIFQDRYIQRSITWRIFSKFNYLMRDLLPFVIITGRYIWISSLAAIVITMTYLTYNNLQFPPYNPLQLFVDSNEHEWYDNNAEKNFEFIANKLQIPIAIRLIWGLTPRISQNIFQPDKLTPVQHDYRFSLRNTTDIQQLAFKLRSYRELNFINHQSQYWPERYLIWSRNFTCEPTQICCNFADSNFHENLTDYCIRLSTAYLYTQYNDTPIYDNDTFNLIGYTAMLPTKLKYSHRFKNLSHSFDLLKHSFSNMSYGGWYTTEWTLICVWFDLLNSIITDCRQSLLLSFTVVAIFAFFHLRLKSLIALITICCIVIVTVGCVTTLGWVIGVLEAIILVLVVGLSFDFTLHYGASVPETGCGKHRIWFAARKSVIPVSLSALSSFAAGSSMLIAETHAFHQVGVFLITLASVSWLFATFFFLPLLSITLQSNVNCTLCQEDSTVQINLPMKEKSTLM
;
A
#
# COMPACT_ATOMS: atom_id res chain seq x y z
N MET A 1 0.07 25.37 6.01
CA MET A 1 0.03 24.37 4.93
C MET A 1 0.83 24.81 3.71
N ASP A 2 0.74 26.07 3.27
CA ASP A 2 1.39 26.51 2.03
C ASP A 2 2.93 26.44 2.08
N ILE A 3 3.55 26.92 3.17
CA ILE A 3 5.02 26.83 3.34
C ILE A 3 5.51 25.37 3.36
N LYS A 4 4.80 24.46 4.05
CA LYS A 4 5.18 23.02 4.07
C LYS A 4 5.10 22.39 2.69
N ARG A 5 4.09 22.76 1.90
CA ARG A 5 3.90 22.24 0.55
C ARG A 5 5.04 22.70 -0.37
N ASP A 6 5.42 23.96 -0.27
CA ASP A 6 6.51 24.52 -1.08
C ASP A 6 7.85 23.86 -0.71
N LEU A 7 8.12 23.72 0.59
CA LEU A 7 9.31 23.02 1.09
C LEU A 7 9.32 21.52 0.75
N LEU A 8 8.15 20.87 0.66
CA LEU A 8 8.06 19.45 0.34
C LEU A 8 8.58 19.16 -1.06
N TYR A 9 8.32 20.04 -2.03
CA TYR A 9 8.82 19.87 -3.38
C TYR A 9 10.35 19.94 -3.44
N ASP A 10 10.94 20.96 -2.79
CA ASP A 10 12.38 21.13 -2.72
C ASP A 10 13.07 20.03 -1.90
N GLY A 11 12.44 19.58 -0.82
CA GLY A 11 12.88 18.44 -0.02
C GLY A 11 12.87 17.15 -0.83
N ALA A 12 11.77 16.85 -1.54
CA ALA A 12 11.68 15.67 -2.40
C ALA A 12 12.72 15.70 -3.53
N LYS A 13 12.99 16.87 -4.11
CA LYS A 13 14.07 17.04 -5.09
C LYS A 13 15.45 16.74 -4.48
N ARG A 14 15.74 17.23 -3.28
CA ARG A 14 17.00 16.93 -2.57
C ARG A 14 17.12 15.45 -2.26
N ASP A 15 16.08 14.83 -1.71
CA ASP A 15 16.08 13.42 -1.36
C ASP A 15 16.17 12.52 -2.59
N SER A 16 15.61 12.92 -3.74
CA SER A 16 15.81 12.19 -4.99
C SER A 16 17.27 12.16 -5.46
N LEU A 17 18.12 13.10 -5.04
CA LEU A 17 19.57 13.00 -5.26
C LEU A 17 20.20 11.90 -4.37
N LEU A 18 19.64 11.62 -3.19
CA LEU A 18 20.07 10.49 -2.36
C LEU A 18 19.80 9.17 -3.07
N ALA A 19 18.75 9.07 -3.90
CA ALA A 19 18.49 7.89 -4.72
C ALA A 19 19.65 7.58 -5.69
N CYS A 20 20.40 8.58 -6.15
CA CYS A 20 21.65 8.33 -6.90
C CYS A 20 22.73 7.68 -6.01
N GLY A 21 22.78 8.04 -4.73
CA GLY A 21 23.62 7.35 -3.74
C GLY A 21 23.20 5.89 -3.52
N ALA A 22 21.89 5.63 -3.47
CA ALA A 22 21.35 4.26 -3.43
C ALA A 22 21.80 3.48 -4.67
N ALA A 23 21.62 4.05 -5.86
CA ALA A 23 22.04 3.43 -7.11
C ALA A 23 23.53 3.12 -7.12
N PHE A 24 24.38 4.07 -6.68
CA PHE A 24 25.81 3.86 -6.57
C PHE A 24 26.14 2.69 -5.64
N SER A 25 25.49 2.59 -4.47
CA SER A 25 25.72 1.50 -3.53
C SER A 25 25.36 0.12 -4.10
N VAL A 26 24.22 0.01 -4.79
CA VAL A 26 23.76 -1.22 -5.43
C VAL A 26 24.69 -1.61 -6.58
N PHE A 27 25.01 -0.67 -7.47
CA PHE A 27 25.92 -0.94 -8.59
C PHE A 27 27.34 -1.28 -8.13
N LEU A 28 27.80 -0.71 -7.01
CA LEU A 28 29.05 -1.12 -6.39
C LEU A 28 29.01 -2.58 -5.93
N ILE A 29 27.90 -3.05 -5.34
CA ILE A 29 27.72 -4.46 -4.98
C ILE A 29 27.69 -5.36 -6.24
N VAL A 30 26.95 -4.97 -7.28
CA VAL A 30 26.90 -5.68 -8.58
C VAL A 30 28.29 -5.76 -9.20
N PHE A 31 29.05 -4.67 -9.16
CA PHE A 31 30.42 -4.61 -9.66
C PHE A 31 31.37 -5.49 -8.84
N LEU A 32 31.32 -5.43 -7.51
CA LEU A 32 32.17 -6.25 -6.64
C LEU A 32 31.90 -7.76 -6.84
N TYR A 33 30.65 -8.14 -7.09
CA TYR A 33 30.29 -9.53 -7.34
C TYR A 33 30.67 -10.00 -8.74
N SER A 34 30.33 -9.24 -9.78
CA SER A 34 30.59 -9.62 -11.17
C SER A 34 32.05 -9.44 -11.59
N LEU A 35 32.78 -8.54 -10.91
CA LEU A 35 34.11 -8.02 -11.27
C LEU A 35 34.19 -7.55 -12.73
N ASN A 36 33.06 -7.15 -13.30
CA ASN A 36 32.95 -6.73 -14.69
C ASN A 36 32.12 -5.45 -14.82
N ILE A 37 32.77 -4.39 -15.29
CA ILE A 37 32.15 -3.10 -15.54
C ILE A 37 31.05 -3.20 -16.61
N PHE A 38 31.26 -4.01 -17.66
CA PHE A 38 30.27 -4.15 -18.73
C PHE A 38 28.95 -4.72 -18.23
N TYR A 39 29.00 -5.77 -17.40
CA TYR A 39 27.81 -6.35 -16.78
C TYR A 39 27.08 -5.33 -15.89
N CYS A 40 27.82 -4.57 -15.09
CA CYS A 40 27.26 -3.51 -14.25
C CYS A 40 26.54 -2.43 -15.08
N ILE A 41 27.14 -1.98 -16.20
CA ILE A 41 26.51 -1.00 -17.10
C ILE A 41 25.24 -1.57 -17.73
N MET A 42 25.23 -2.86 -18.09
CA MET A 42 24.05 -3.50 -18.66
C MET A 42 22.90 -3.61 -17.66
N VAL A 43 23.17 -3.99 -16.41
CA VAL A 43 22.15 -3.99 -15.35
C VAL A 43 21.59 -2.57 -15.14
N ALA A 44 22.46 -1.55 -15.10
CA ALA A 44 22.00 -0.16 -14.99
C ALA A 44 21.14 0.27 -16.18
N PHE A 45 21.52 -0.14 -17.41
CA PHE A 45 20.75 0.15 -18.61
C PHE A 45 19.37 -0.53 -18.60
N VAL A 46 19.29 -1.80 -18.17
CA VAL A 46 18.03 -2.53 -18.03
C VAL A 46 17.08 -1.81 -17.06
N LEU A 47 17.57 -1.42 -15.88
CA LEU A 47 16.78 -0.71 -14.88
C LEU A 47 16.33 0.67 -15.36
N PHE A 48 17.18 1.39 -16.08
CA PHE A 48 16.82 2.68 -16.65
C PHE A 48 15.77 2.55 -17.77
N ALA A 49 15.97 1.57 -18.66
CA ALA A 49 15.06 1.30 -19.76
C ALA A 49 13.68 0.84 -19.29
N SER A 50 13.60 0.02 -18.22
CA SER A 50 12.32 -0.44 -17.65
C SER A 50 11.48 0.70 -17.08
N VAL A 51 12.13 1.70 -16.46
CA VAL A 51 11.44 2.91 -15.99
C VAL A 51 10.96 3.77 -17.15
N LEU A 52 11.79 3.99 -18.17
CA LEU A 52 11.40 4.79 -19.33
C LEU A 52 10.22 4.17 -20.09
N SER A 53 10.23 2.85 -20.30
CA SER A 53 9.12 2.16 -20.95
C SER A 53 7.85 2.21 -20.09
N ALA A 54 7.98 2.10 -18.77
CA ALA A 54 6.84 2.26 -17.86
C ALA A 54 6.27 3.69 -17.86
N LEU A 55 7.12 4.72 -17.89
CA LEU A 55 6.70 6.12 -18.01
C LEU A 55 5.94 6.38 -19.31
N ALA A 56 6.41 5.81 -20.43
CA ALA A 56 5.73 5.92 -21.72
C ALA A 56 4.32 5.35 -21.66
N ILE A 57 4.13 4.14 -21.10
CA ILE A 57 2.79 3.56 -20.93
C ILE A 57 1.96 4.33 -19.91
N TYR A 58 2.54 4.72 -18.78
CA TYR A 58 1.86 5.47 -17.72
C TYR A 58 1.24 6.78 -18.25
N SER A 59 1.97 7.49 -19.12
CA SER A 59 1.51 8.74 -19.73
C SER A 59 0.23 8.60 -20.57
N LEU A 60 -0.11 7.39 -21.02
CA LEU A 60 -1.36 7.11 -21.74
C LEU A 60 -2.60 7.12 -20.82
N PHE A 61 -2.42 6.82 -19.52
CA PHE A 61 -3.52 6.69 -18.57
C PHE A 61 -3.77 7.98 -17.78
N THR A 62 -2.71 8.69 -17.38
CA THR A 62 -2.84 9.90 -16.58
C THR A 62 -1.66 10.85 -16.76
N VAL A 63 -1.96 12.15 -16.67
CA VAL A 63 -0.97 13.24 -16.69
C VAL A 63 -0.43 13.51 -15.28
N ASN A 64 -1.19 13.16 -14.25
CA ASN A 64 -0.81 13.42 -12.86
C ASN A 64 0.27 12.43 -12.42
N PHE A 65 1.39 12.93 -11.92
CA PHE A 65 2.47 12.10 -11.36
C PHE A 65 2.65 12.42 -9.86
N PRO A 66 2.00 11.66 -8.96
CA PRO A 66 2.12 11.88 -7.53
C PRO A 66 3.56 11.70 -7.03
N LEU A 67 3.97 12.48 -6.02
CA LEU A 67 5.31 12.39 -5.41
C LEU A 67 5.65 10.97 -4.92
N LEU A 68 4.64 10.22 -4.50
CA LEU A 68 4.79 8.83 -4.09
C LEU A 68 5.42 7.94 -5.19
N ASN A 69 5.18 8.23 -6.47
CA ASN A 69 5.79 7.47 -7.57
C ASN A 69 7.33 7.58 -7.59
N LEU A 70 7.91 8.63 -6.99
CA LEU A 70 9.36 8.77 -6.88
C LEU A 70 10.01 7.68 -6.00
N VAL A 71 9.25 7.09 -5.08
CA VAL A 71 9.70 5.95 -4.26
C VAL A 71 10.04 4.73 -5.12
N ILE A 72 9.36 4.55 -6.26
CA ILE A 72 9.58 3.40 -7.14
C ILE A 72 11.00 3.36 -7.71
N PHE A 73 11.63 4.51 -7.92
CA PHE A 73 13.02 4.53 -8.38
C PHE A 73 13.97 3.87 -7.38
N VAL A 74 13.76 4.11 -6.08
CA VAL A 74 14.56 3.48 -5.02
C VAL A 74 14.21 2.00 -4.88
N LEU A 75 12.91 1.70 -4.89
CA LEU A 75 12.41 0.34 -4.72
C LEU A 75 12.86 -0.60 -5.86
N LEU A 76 12.87 -0.09 -7.10
CA LEU A 76 13.38 -0.80 -8.26
C LEU A 76 14.89 -1.06 -8.19
N LEU A 77 15.69 -0.14 -7.64
CA LEU A 77 17.12 -0.41 -7.47
C LEU A 77 17.37 -1.55 -6.47
N ALA A 78 16.56 -1.62 -5.41
CA ALA A 78 16.65 -2.70 -4.44
C ALA A 78 16.26 -4.04 -5.06
N ILE A 79 15.06 -4.14 -5.65
CA ILE A 79 14.47 -5.42 -6.10
C ILE A 79 14.87 -5.78 -7.53
N GLY A 80 14.93 -4.81 -8.44
CA GLY A 80 15.23 -5.03 -9.85
C GLY A 80 16.68 -5.43 -10.13
N SER A 81 17.56 -5.43 -9.13
CA SER A 81 18.91 -6.00 -9.27
C SER A 81 19.01 -7.46 -8.83
N ASP A 82 17.97 -8.00 -8.19
CA ASP A 82 17.97 -9.32 -7.56
C ASP A 82 18.04 -10.45 -8.59
N ASP A 83 17.20 -10.37 -9.62
CA ASP A 83 17.12 -11.34 -10.71
C ASP A 83 18.43 -11.35 -11.52
N ALA A 84 19.14 -10.20 -11.60
CA ALA A 84 20.47 -10.13 -12.18
C ALA A 84 21.49 -10.99 -11.41
N PHE A 85 21.51 -10.94 -10.07
CA PHE A 85 22.39 -11.79 -9.26
C PHE A 85 22.10 -13.29 -9.46
N VAL A 86 20.82 -13.65 -9.51
CA VAL A 86 20.36 -15.03 -9.71
C VAL A 86 20.77 -15.56 -11.08
N LEU A 87 20.58 -14.76 -12.13
CA LEU A 87 20.98 -15.08 -13.50
C LEU A 87 22.50 -15.28 -13.60
N LEU A 88 23.29 -14.35 -13.07
CA LEU A 88 24.76 -14.42 -13.15
C LEU A 88 25.33 -15.63 -12.39
N ASN A 89 24.78 -15.96 -11.22
CA ASN A 89 25.20 -17.14 -10.45
C ASN A 89 24.82 -18.46 -11.13
N SER A 90 23.70 -18.49 -11.86
CA SER A 90 23.20 -19.69 -12.53
C SER A 90 23.78 -19.89 -13.93
N PHE A 91 24.33 -18.84 -14.53
CA PHE A 91 24.85 -18.86 -15.90
C PHE A 91 25.99 -19.88 -16.08
N PRO A 92 25.96 -20.72 -17.14
CA PRO A 92 26.96 -21.76 -17.34
C PRO A 92 28.34 -21.18 -17.61
N ILE A 93 29.38 -21.88 -17.16
CA ILE A 93 30.77 -21.55 -17.47
C ILE A 93 31.06 -21.84 -18.95
N ASP A 94 30.58 -22.99 -19.45
CA ASP A 94 30.71 -23.39 -20.86
C ASP A 94 29.47 -22.95 -21.64
N VAL A 95 29.64 -21.90 -22.46
CA VAL A 95 28.58 -21.25 -23.22
C VAL A 95 28.25 -22.04 -24.48
N THR A 96 27.49 -23.13 -24.30
CA THR A 96 26.90 -23.93 -25.40
C THR A 96 25.40 -23.69 -25.50
N SER A 97 24.81 -23.87 -26.68
CA SER A 97 23.37 -23.67 -26.90
C SER A 97 22.49 -24.53 -25.99
N GLN A 98 22.90 -25.76 -25.72
CA GLN A 98 22.20 -26.69 -24.82
C GLN A 98 22.28 -26.23 -23.36
N ASN A 99 23.46 -25.85 -22.88
CA ASN A 99 23.65 -25.38 -21.50
C ASN A 99 22.90 -24.06 -21.25
N ILE A 100 22.92 -23.13 -22.22
CA ILE A 100 22.16 -21.88 -22.16
C ILE A 100 20.67 -22.18 -22.08
N HIS A 101 20.14 -23.06 -22.94
CA HIS A 101 18.73 -23.42 -22.94
C HIS A 101 18.29 -24.03 -21.60
N GLN A 102 19.08 -24.95 -21.06
CA GLN A 102 18.80 -25.59 -19.76
C GLN A 102 18.89 -24.59 -18.60
N CYS A 103 19.87 -23.68 -18.61
CA CYS A 103 19.98 -22.62 -17.61
C CYS A 103 18.79 -21.67 -17.67
N LEU A 104 18.46 -21.15 -18.85
CA LEU A 104 17.38 -20.18 -19.03
C LEU A 104 16.02 -20.80 -18.75
N SER A 105 15.73 -22.02 -19.18
CA SER A 105 14.42 -22.65 -18.92
C SER A 105 14.09 -22.77 -17.43
N HIS A 106 15.09 -23.06 -16.60
CA HIS A 106 14.92 -23.11 -15.14
C HIS A 106 14.95 -21.73 -14.50
N THR A 107 15.89 -20.86 -14.89
CA THR A 107 16.09 -19.55 -14.25
C THR A 107 14.97 -18.57 -14.61
N ALA A 108 14.51 -18.58 -15.87
CA ALA A 108 13.39 -17.77 -16.35
C ALA A 108 12.12 -18.01 -15.53
N ASN A 109 11.76 -19.27 -15.29
CA ASN A 109 10.57 -19.62 -14.54
C ASN A 109 10.68 -19.17 -13.07
N ALA A 110 11.88 -19.27 -12.48
CA ALA A 110 12.11 -18.79 -11.12
C ALA A 110 12.01 -17.26 -11.02
N MET A 111 12.61 -16.53 -11.96
CA MET A 111 12.56 -15.05 -12.03
C MET A 111 11.15 -14.54 -12.39
N LEU A 112 10.40 -15.26 -13.24
CA LEU A 112 9.01 -14.92 -13.53
C LEU A 112 8.16 -14.99 -12.26
N LEU A 113 8.42 -15.99 -11.42
CA LEU A 113 7.69 -16.21 -10.19
C LEU A 113 7.92 -15.07 -9.20
N THR A 114 9.18 -14.66 -9.00
CA THR A 114 9.57 -13.54 -8.13
C THR A 114 9.04 -12.22 -8.67
N SER A 115 9.27 -11.93 -9.94
CA SER A 115 8.74 -10.72 -10.60
C SER A 115 7.20 -10.65 -10.57
N SER A 116 6.50 -11.79 -10.67
CA SER A 116 5.03 -11.84 -10.52
C SER A 116 4.60 -11.62 -9.08
N SER A 117 5.25 -12.24 -8.09
CA SER A 117 4.90 -12.05 -6.66
C SER A 117 5.12 -10.62 -6.19
N THR A 118 6.09 -9.92 -6.77
CA THR A 118 6.34 -8.50 -6.48
C THR A 118 5.40 -7.56 -7.24
N ALA A 119 5.09 -7.83 -8.52
CA ALA A 119 4.22 -6.99 -9.33
C ALA A 119 2.73 -7.05 -8.94
N VAL A 120 2.22 -8.23 -8.54
CA VAL A 120 0.81 -8.44 -8.20
C VAL A 120 0.32 -7.46 -7.11
N PRO A 121 0.98 -7.32 -5.94
CA PRO A 121 0.59 -6.34 -4.93
C PRO A 121 0.47 -4.91 -5.47
N PHE A 122 1.36 -4.46 -6.34
CA PHE A 122 1.24 -3.14 -6.97
C PHE A 122 0.00 -3.04 -7.84
N PHE A 123 -0.31 -4.06 -8.65
CA PHE A 123 -1.53 -4.07 -9.45
C PHE A 123 -2.79 -4.13 -8.58
N THR A 124 -2.76 -4.78 -7.42
CA THR A 124 -3.91 -4.77 -6.49
C THR A 124 -4.25 -3.35 -6.01
N ASN A 125 -3.26 -2.47 -5.88
CA ASN A 125 -3.48 -1.08 -5.49
C ASN A 125 -4.25 -0.25 -6.53
N ILE A 126 -4.37 -0.71 -7.79
CA ILE A 126 -5.23 -0.08 -8.80
C ILE A 126 -6.71 -0.16 -8.40
N LEU A 127 -7.09 -1.18 -7.63
CA LEU A 127 -8.46 -1.36 -7.14
C LEU A 127 -8.78 -0.46 -5.94
N SER A 128 -7.77 0.21 -5.34
CA SER A 128 -7.97 1.10 -4.22
C SER A 128 -8.94 2.24 -4.57
N SER A 129 -9.65 2.76 -3.58
CA SER A 129 -10.45 3.99 -3.71
C SER A 129 -9.59 5.27 -3.77
N VAL A 130 -8.33 5.20 -3.35
CA VAL A 130 -7.40 6.33 -3.25
C VAL A 130 -6.62 6.52 -4.54
N VAL A 131 -6.77 7.66 -5.20
CA VAL A 131 -6.17 7.94 -6.53
C VAL A 131 -4.64 7.82 -6.51
N VAL A 132 -3.98 8.29 -5.45
CA VAL A 132 -2.51 8.19 -5.31
C VAL A 132 -2.05 6.73 -5.31
N PHE A 133 -2.82 5.82 -4.70
CA PHE A 133 -2.50 4.39 -4.67
C PHE A 133 -2.69 3.74 -6.05
N ARG A 134 -3.71 4.17 -6.80
CA ARG A 134 -3.94 3.71 -8.17
C ARG A 134 -2.78 4.07 -9.09
N CYS A 135 -2.36 5.34 -9.06
CA CYS A 135 -1.25 5.84 -9.86
C CYS A 135 0.06 5.13 -9.51
N PHE A 136 0.33 4.97 -8.21
CA PHE A 136 1.51 4.27 -7.71
C PHE A 136 1.52 2.80 -8.14
N GLY A 137 0.40 2.10 -7.95
CA GLY A 137 0.25 0.70 -8.34
C GLY A 137 0.42 0.46 -9.84
N LEU A 138 -0.17 1.32 -10.67
CA LEU A 138 -0.02 1.27 -12.13
C LEU A 138 1.44 1.46 -12.56
N PHE A 139 2.09 2.51 -12.06
CA PHE A 139 3.47 2.82 -12.44
C PHE A 139 4.43 1.72 -12.00
N ALA A 140 4.35 1.30 -10.75
CA ALA A 140 5.22 0.28 -10.17
C ALA A 140 5.03 -1.09 -10.84
N GLY A 141 3.79 -1.54 -11.01
CA GLY A 141 3.48 -2.84 -11.61
C GLY A 141 3.99 -2.94 -13.06
N ILE A 142 3.80 -1.90 -13.87
CA ILE A 142 4.30 -1.87 -15.26
C ILE A 142 5.83 -1.85 -15.28
N THR A 143 6.46 -1.09 -14.38
CA THR A 143 7.93 -1.03 -14.27
C THR A 143 8.54 -2.40 -14.00
N LEU A 144 7.97 -3.17 -13.06
CA LEU A 144 8.45 -4.53 -12.76
C LEU A 144 8.23 -5.51 -13.90
N ILE A 145 7.11 -5.43 -14.63
CA ILE A 145 6.89 -6.25 -15.83
C ILE A 145 7.96 -5.98 -16.87
N PHE A 146 8.26 -4.70 -17.16
CA PHE A 146 9.31 -4.37 -18.10
C PHE A 146 10.69 -4.76 -17.61
N ASN A 147 10.95 -4.65 -16.30
CA ASN A 147 12.22 -5.10 -15.72
C ASN A 147 12.46 -6.57 -16.04
N TYR A 148 11.50 -7.44 -15.69
CA TYR A 148 11.57 -8.87 -15.98
C TYR A 148 11.77 -9.17 -17.48
N LEU A 149 10.99 -8.52 -18.35
CA LEU A 149 11.08 -8.73 -19.80
C LEU A 149 12.45 -8.32 -20.35
N LEU A 150 13.03 -7.23 -19.86
CA LEU A 150 14.36 -6.78 -20.27
C LEU A 150 15.46 -7.64 -19.67
N GLU A 151 15.34 -8.10 -18.43
CA GLU A 151 16.30 -9.00 -17.81
C GLU A 151 16.40 -10.33 -18.54
N ILE A 152 15.28 -10.98 -18.84
CA ILE A 152 15.30 -12.30 -19.47
C ILE A 152 15.73 -12.26 -20.95
N SER A 153 15.54 -11.13 -21.62
CA SER A 153 15.89 -10.97 -23.04
C SER A 153 17.30 -10.39 -23.22
N LEU A 154 17.61 -9.28 -22.55
CA LEU A 154 18.84 -8.51 -22.77
C LEU A 154 20.03 -9.05 -21.97
N LEU A 155 19.88 -9.38 -20.68
CA LEU A 155 21.03 -9.79 -19.87
C LEU A 155 21.70 -11.09 -20.37
N PRO A 156 20.96 -12.18 -20.70
CA PRO A 156 21.56 -13.38 -21.26
C PRO A 156 22.25 -13.12 -22.60
N ALA A 157 21.64 -12.33 -23.48
CA ALA A 157 22.22 -11.97 -24.77
C ALA A 157 23.56 -11.24 -24.59
N MET A 158 23.64 -10.33 -23.61
CA MET A 158 24.86 -9.60 -23.32
C MET A 158 25.93 -10.45 -22.63
N LEU A 159 25.54 -11.42 -21.79
CA LEU A 159 26.49 -12.40 -21.23
C LEU A 159 27.09 -13.30 -22.32
N ILE A 160 26.30 -13.75 -23.29
CA ILE A 160 26.78 -14.51 -24.45
C ILE A 160 27.70 -13.66 -25.32
N PHE A 161 27.33 -12.40 -25.57
CA PHE A 161 28.16 -11.46 -26.31
C PHE A 161 29.51 -11.24 -25.61
N GLN A 162 29.48 -11.05 -24.29
CA GLN A 162 30.68 -10.87 -23.50
C GLN A 162 31.59 -12.09 -23.59
N ASP A 163 31.07 -13.32 -23.39
CA ASP A 163 31.88 -14.53 -23.45
C ASP A 163 32.56 -14.73 -24.82
N ARG A 164 31.85 -14.36 -25.90
CA ARG A 164 32.35 -14.51 -27.28
C ARG A 164 33.38 -13.46 -27.70
N TYR A 165 33.24 -12.21 -27.24
CA TYR A 165 34.03 -11.08 -27.77
C TYR A 165 34.90 -10.36 -26.73
N ILE A 166 34.58 -10.47 -25.45
CA ILE A 166 35.27 -9.77 -24.36
C ILE A 166 35.90 -10.85 -23.46
N GLN A 167 37.18 -11.17 -23.70
CA GLN A 167 37.92 -12.14 -22.89
C GLN A 167 37.75 -11.85 -21.38
N ARG A 168 37.27 -12.85 -20.65
CA ARG A 168 37.10 -12.81 -19.20
C ARG A 168 38.47 -12.64 -18.53
N SER A 169 38.76 -11.46 -18.00
CA SER A 169 39.89 -11.27 -17.09
C SER A 169 39.50 -11.83 -15.73
N ILE A 170 39.87 -13.09 -15.45
CA ILE A 170 39.51 -13.75 -14.20
C ILE A 170 40.66 -13.64 -13.19
N THR A 171 40.42 -12.88 -12.12
CA THR A 171 41.00 -13.11 -10.79
C THR A 171 39.88 -13.45 -9.80
N TRP A 172 39.34 -14.67 -9.90
CA TRP A 172 38.37 -15.24 -8.94
C TRP A 172 38.96 -15.51 -7.54
N ARG A 173 40.25 -15.20 -7.33
CA ARG A 173 40.96 -15.46 -6.06
C ARG A 173 40.56 -14.51 -4.93
N ILE A 174 39.96 -13.36 -5.21
CA ILE A 174 39.72 -12.30 -4.20
C ILE A 174 38.68 -12.73 -3.15
N PHE A 175 37.69 -13.56 -3.50
CA PHE A 175 36.59 -13.95 -2.61
C PHE A 175 36.62 -15.42 -2.16
N SER A 176 37.77 -16.10 -2.22
CA SER A 176 37.88 -17.52 -1.83
C SER A 176 37.41 -17.80 -0.40
N LYS A 177 37.76 -16.92 0.55
CA LYS A 177 37.30 -17.01 1.96
C LYS A 177 35.80 -16.80 2.11
N PHE A 178 35.23 -15.84 1.38
CA PHE A 178 33.78 -15.57 1.41
C PHE A 178 32.98 -16.72 0.78
N ASN A 179 33.48 -17.27 -0.33
CA ASN A 179 32.89 -18.45 -0.96
C ASN A 179 32.91 -19.66 -0.02
N TYR A 180 34.01 -19.91 0.70
CA TYR A 180 34.06 -20.97 1.71
C TYR A 180 33.04 -20.74 2.85
N LEU A 181 32.97 -19.51 3.37
CA LEU A 181 32.02 -19.15 4.43
C LEU A 181 30.57 -19.41 3.99
N MET A 182 30.19 -18.94 2.81
CA MET A 182 28.80 -19.01 2.34
C MET A 182 28.43 -20.38 1.76
N ARG A 183 29.32 -21.06 1.02
CA ARG A 183 29.01 -22.33 0.33
C ARG A 183 29.20 -23.56 1.19
N ASP A 184 30.08 -23.52 2.19
CA ASP A 184 30.46 -24.71 2.95
C ASP A 184 30.14 -24.54 4.45
N LEU A 185 30.55 -23.44 5.10
CA LEU A 185 30.32 -23.25 6.54
C LEU A 185 28.86 -22.94 6.88
N LEU A 186 28.20 -22.04 6.14
CA LEU A 186 26.83 -21.62 6.45
C LEU A 186 25.81 -22.78 6.28
N PRO A 187 25.82 -23.58 5.19
CA PRO A 187 24.94 -24.75 5.09
C PRO A 187 25.19 -25.78 6.20
N PHE A 188 26.44 -25.94 6.64
CA PHE A 188 26.76 -26.80 7.77
C PHE A 188 26.12 -26.31 9.08
N VAL A 189 26.22 -25.01 9.38
CA VAL A 189 25.59 -24.38 10.56
C VAL A 189 24.06 -24.50 10.53
N ILE A 190 23.45 -24.33 9.36
CA ILE A 190 21.98 -24.44 9.18
C ILE A 190 21.51 -25.86 9.52
N ILE A 191 22.23 -26.89 9.05
CA ILE A 191 21.83 -28.29 9.23
C ILE A 191 22.11 -28.78 10.65
N THR A 192 23.26 -28.44 11.23
CA THR A 192 23.62 -28.87 12.60
C THR A 192 22.78 -28.15 13.65
N GLY A 193 22.54 -26.85 13.48
CA GLY A 193 21.78 -26.02 14.42
C GLY A 193 20.25 -26.01 14.22
N ARG A 194 19.70 -26.83 13.31
CA ARG A 194 18.31 -26.72 12.82
C ARG A 194 17.23 -26.52 13.89
N TYR A 195 17.28 -27.25 15.00
CA TYR A 195 16.26 -27.15 16.05
C TYR A 195 16.39 -25.86 16.86
N ILE A 196 17.62 -25.39 17.09
CA ILE A 196 17.91 -24.14 17.83
C ILE A 196 17.40 -22.94 17.03
N TRP A 197 17.63 -22.94 15.71
CA TRP A 197 17.12 -21.89 14.81
C TRP A 197 15.60 -21.87 14.78
N ILE A 198 14.94 -23.03 14.60
CA ILE A 198 13.47 -23.09 14.58
C ILE A 198 12.87 -22.58 15.89
N SER A 199 13.39 -23.03 17.05
CA SER A 199 12.83 -22.62 18.35
C SER A 199 13.06 -21.13 18.65
N SER A 200 14.25 -20.60 18.34
CA SER A 200 14.57 -19.19 18.59
C SER A 200 13.76 -18.25 17.71
N LEU A 201 13.64 -18.55 16.42
CA LEU A 201 12.87 -17.72 15.49
C LEU A 201 11.36 -17.82 15.72
N ALA A 202 10.85 -18.98 16.12
CA ALA A 202 9.46 -19.11 16.55
C ALA A 202 9.16 -18.25 17.80
N ALA A 203 10.08 -18.19 18.77
CA ALA A 203 9.94 -17.31 19.92
C ALA A 203 9.90 -15.82 19.50
N ILE A 204 10.74 -15.41 18.55
CA ILE A 204 10.71 -14.05 18.00
C ILE A 204 9.34 -13.75 17.37
N VAL A 205 8.77 -14.67 16.57
CA VAL A 205 7.43 -14.49 15.98
C VAL A 205 6.38 -14.26 17.06
N ILE A 206 6.38 -15.04 18.15
CA ILE A 206 5.43 -14.88 19.25
C ILE A 206 5.58 -13.49 19.90
N THR A 207 6.82 -13.07 20.20
CA THR A 207 7.08 -11.75 20.80
C THR A 207 6.63 -10.60 19.88
N MET A 208 6.93 -10.68 18.59
CA MET A 208 6.56 -9.65 17.62
C MET A 208 5.06 -9.61 17.36
N THR A 209 4.37 -10.75 17.42
CA THR A 209 2.89 -10.80 17.35
C THR A 209 2.27 -10.04 18.52
N TYR A 210 2.78 -10.26 19.74
CA TYR A 210 2.32 -9.54 20.93
C TYR A 210 2.59 -8.03 20.83
N LEU A 211 3.77 -7.63 20.38
CA LEU A 211 4.12 -6.21 20.22
C LEU A 211 3.26 -5.53 19.14
N THR A 212 3.04 -6.21 18.01
CA THR A 212 2.18 -5.69 16.93
C THR A 212 0.76 -5.48 17.45
N TYR A 213 0.20 -6.44 18.19
CA TYR A 213 -1.15 -6.32 18.74
C TYR A 213 -1.32 -5.12 19.68
N ASN A 214 -0.30 -4.80 20.48
CA ASN A 214 -0.37 -3.70 21.44
C ASN A 214 -0.10 -2.32 20.82
N ASN A 215 0.80 -2.24 19.85
CA ASN A 215 1.35 -0.96 19.38
C ASN A 215 0.80 -0.51 18.02
N LEU A 216 0.18 -1.39 17.24
CA LEU A 216 -0.36 -1.03 15.92
C LEU A 216 -1.61 -0.15 16.07
N GLN A 217 -1.47 1.14 15.79
CA GLN A 217 -2.55 2.13 15.88
C GLN A 217 -2.53 3.11 14.71
N PHE A 218 -3.62 3.91 14.57
CA PHE A 218 -3.68 5.05 13.66
C PHE A 218 -3.05 6.30 14.27
N PRO A 219 -2.55 7.24 13.46
CA PRO A 219 -1.97 8.50 13.94
C PRO A 219 -2.99 9.25 14.80
N PRO A 220 -2.69 9.48 16.10
CA PRO A 220 -3.65 10.08 17.01
C PRO A 220 -3.78 11.60 16.86
N TYR A 221 -2.77 12.28 16.30
CA TYR A 221 -2.67 13.75 16.25
C TYR A 221 -2.38 14.27 14.84
N ASN A 222 -1.34 13.76 14.18
CA ASN A 222 -0.95 14.17 12.84
C ASN A 222 -1.33 13.10 11.81
N PRO A 223 -2.47 13.20 11.12
CA PRO A 223 -2.93 12.18 10.18
C PRO A 223 -2.15 12.16 8.85
N LEU A 224 -1.41 13.24 8.52
CA LEU A 224 -0.65 13.35 7.28
C LEU A 224 0.75 13.90 7.56
N GLN A 225 1.65 12.98 7.91
CA GLN A 225 3.04 13.31 8.13
C GLN A 225 3.81 13.44 6.79
N LEU A 226 4.48 14.58 6.59
CA LEU A 226 5.20 14.89 5.34
C LEU A 226 6.72 14.83 5.49
N PHE A 227 7.23 15.26 6.64
CA PHE A 227 8.65 15.25 6.98
C PHE A 227 8.94 14.31 8.15
N VAL A 228 10.21 13.95 8.33
CA VAL A 228 10.67 13.16 9.48
C VAL A 228 10.44 13.96 10.78
N ASP A 229 10.21 13.26 11.90
CA ASP A 229 9.93 13.86 13.21
C ASP A 229 10.99 14.86 13.70
N SER A 230 12.23 14.73 13.23
CA SER A 230 13.32 15.64 13.55
C SER A 230 13.20 17.01 12.88
N ASN A 231 12.36 17.15 11.85
CA ASN A 231 12.18 18.40 11.14
C ASN A 231 11.33 19.38 11.96
N GLU A 232 11.82 20.61 12.12
CA GLU A 232 11.16 21.68 12.88
C GLU A 232 9.74 21.96 12.36
N HIS A 233 9.54 21.84 11.04
CA HIS A 233 8.22 22.06 10.44
C HIS A 233 7.20 21.02 10.87
N GLU A 234 7.61 19.78 11.17
CA GLU A 234 6.71 18.70 11.59
C GLU A 234 6.43 18.71 13.10
N TRP A 235 7.34 19.29 13.88
CA TRP A 235 7.23 19.34 15.34
C TRP A 235 5.90 19.94 15.81
N TYR A 236 5.43 21.02 15.16
CA TYR A 236 4.17 21.67 15.54
C TYR A 236 2.99 20.72 15.37
N ASP A 237 2.81 20.09 14.21
CA ASP A 237 1.66 19.21 13.96
C ASP A 237 1.66 17.97 14.88
N ASN A 238 2.84 17.48 15.26
CA ASN A 238 2.98 16.31 16.14
C ASN A 238 2.78 16.60 17.64
N ASN A 239 2.99 17.84 18.09
CA ASN A 239 3.03 18.20 19.52
C ASN A 239 2.04 19.29 19.93
N ALA A 240 1.51 20.06 18.98
CA ALA A 240 0.63 21.20 19.26
C ALA A 240 -0.61 20.80 20.07
N GLU A 241 -1.33 19.77 19.63
CA GLU A 241 -2.53 19.30 20.33
C GLU A 241 -2.21 18.71 21.71
N LYS A 242 -1.01 18.13 21.89
CA LYS A 242 -0.58 17.54 23.18
C LYS A 242 -0.24 18.61 24.21
N ASN A 243 0.47 19.66 23.77
CA ASN A 243 1.08 20.63 24.68
C ASN A 243 0.17 21.84 24.93
N PHE A 244 -0.74 22.17 24.01
CA PHE A 244 -1.51 23.39 24.07
C PHE A 244 -3.03 23.12 24.07
N GLU A 245 -3.65 23.32 25.22
CA GLU A 245 -5.09 23.10 25.42
C GLU A 245 -5.95 23.95 24.48
N PHE A 246 -5.54 25.19 24.18
CA PHE A 246 -6.28 26.05 23.25
C PHE A 246 -6.34 25.46 21.84
N ILE A 247 -5.34 24.67 21.43
CA ILE A 247 -5.29 24.01 20.12
C ILE A 247 -6.25 22.82 20.14
N ALA A 248 -6.20 21.99 21.18
CA ALA A 248 -7.15 20.90 21.36
C ALA A 248 -8.60 21.40 21.34
N ASN A 249 -8.88 22.52 22.02
CA ASN A 249 -10.21 23.14 22.02
C ASN A 249 -10.59 23.73 20.66
N LYS A 250 -9.62 24.31 19.92
CA LYS A 250 -9.85 24.87 18.59
C LYS A 250 -10.11 23.78 17.53
N LEU A 251 -9.48 22.61 17.66
CA LEU A 251 -9.65 21.48 16.74
C LEU A 251 -10.96 20.72 16.94
N GLN A 252 -11.57 20.82 18.13
CA GLN A 252 -12.88 20.25 18.47
C GLN A 252 -14.05 21.02 17.83
N ILE A 253 -13.95 21.28 16.52
CA ILE A 253 -15.00 21.94 15.74
C ILE A 253 -16.23 21.02 15.70
N PRO A 254 -17.45 21.52 15.99
CA PRO A 254 -18.65 20.71 15.88
C PRO A 254 -18.88 20.31 14.42
N ILE A 255 -19.17 19.04 14.20
CA ILE A 255 -19.48 18.51 12.87
C ILE A 255 -20.88 19.00 12.52
N ALA A 256 -21.00 19.79 11.47
CA ALA A 256 -22.29 20.18 10.92
C ALA A 256 -22.62 19.33 9.70
N ILE A 257 -23.89 18.97 9.55
CA ILE A 257 -24.40 18.13 8.48
C ILE A 257 -25.21 18.99 7.53
N ARG A 258 -25.00 18.78 6.24
CA ARG A 258 -25.81 19.31 5.16
C ARG A 258 -26.73 18.21 4.65
N LEU A 259 -28.04 18.46 4.67
CA LEU A 259 -29.04 17.62 4.04
C LEU A 259 -29.46 18.24 2.72
N ILE A 260 -29.49 17.43 1.65
CA ILE A 260 -29.78 17.87 0.30
C ILE A 260 -30.82 16.94 -0.32
N TRP A 261 -31.82 17.53 -0.97
CA TRP A 261 -32.83 16.85 -1.76
C TRP A 261 -32.94 17.45 -3.17
N GLY A 262 -33.35 16.62 -4.14
CA GLY A 262 -33.57 17.05 -5.52
C GLY A 262 -32.32 17.15 -6.38
N LEU A 263 -31.12 16.93 -5.85
CA LEU A 263 -29.89 16.90 -6.64
C LEU A 263 -29.24 15.52 -6.53
N THR A 264 -28.78 14.97 -7.66
CA THR A 264 -28.05 13.70 -7.65
C THR A 264 -26.58 13.91 -7.25
N PRO A 265 -25.99 12.97 -6.49
CA PRO A 265 -24.56 13.02 -6.18
C PRO A 265 -23.74 12.85 -7.47
N ARG A 266 -22.65 13.64 -7.59
CA ARG A 266 -21.75 13.56 -8.77
C ARG A 266 -20.95 12.26 -8.74
N ILE A 267 -20.73 11.69 -9.92
CA ILE A 267 -19.90 10.49 -10.11
C ILE A 267 -18.64 10.89 -10.88
N SER A 268 -17.50 10.31 -10.52
CA SER A 268 -16.26 10.47 -11.30
C SER A 268 -16.39 9.72 -12.63
N GLN A 269 -16.08 10.39 -13.75
CA GLN A 269 -16.10 9.77 -15.07
C GLN A 269 -14.88 8.89 -15.32
N ASN A 270 -13.75 9.19 -14.66
CA ASN A 270 -12.48 8.52 -14.86
C ASN A 270 -11.92 7.93 -13.56
N ILE A 271 -11.26 6.79 -13.68
CA ILE A 271 -10.63 6.08 -12.55
C ILE A 271 -9.39 6.84 -12.01
N PHE A 272 -8.59 7.44 -12.90
CA PHE A 272 -7.33 8.11 -12.55
C PHE A 272 -7.43 9.64 -12.48
N GLN A 273 -8.57 10.22 -12.89
CA GLN A 273 -8.79 11.67 -12.93
C GLN A 273 -10.05 12.03 -12.12
N PRO A 274 -9.91 12.26 -10.80
CA PRO A 274 -11.06 12.53 -9.92
C PRO A 274 -11.72 13.88 -10.21
N ASP A 275 -11.00 14.82 -10.82
CA ASP A 275 -11.50 16.17 -11.09
C ASP A 275 -12.51 16.20 -12.25
N LYS A 276 -12.56 15.14 -13.07
CA LYS A 276 -13.54 14.99 -14.16
C LYS A 276 -14.83 14.40 -13.62
N LEU A 277 -15.64 15.26 -13.01
CA LEU A 277 -16.94 14.94 -12.45
C LEU A 277 -18.06 15.13 -13.47
N THR A 278 -19.12 14.33 -13.37
CA THR A 278 -20.36 14.59 -14.10
C THR A 278 -20.99 15.93 -13.68
N PRO A 279 -21.69 16.64 -14.60
CA PRO A 279 -22.47 17.81 -14.21
C PRO A 279 -23.53 17.43 -13.17
N VAL A 280 -23.97 18.41 -12.38
CA VAL A 280 -25.06 18.21 -11.42
C VAL A 280 -26.33 17.93 -12.21
N GLN A 281 -27.08 16.90 -11.82
CA GLN A 281 -28.36 16.56 -12.43
C GLN A 281 -29.49 16.66 -11.40
N HIS A 282 -30.70 16.93 -11.90
CA HIS A 282 -31.92 16.95 -11.09
C HIS A 282 -32.34 15.52 -10.74
N ASP A 283 -32.67 15.29 -9.47
CA ASP A 283 -33.33 14.05 -9.04
C ASP A 283 -34.84 14.27 -9.02
N TYR A 284 -35.50 13.82 -10.08
CA TYR A 284 -36.96 13.94 -10.24
C TYR A 284 -37.78 13.18 -9.18
N ARG A 285 -37.15 12.33 -8.36
CA ARG A 285 -37.83 11.64 -7.24
C ARG A 285 -38.24 12.59 -6.12
N PHE A 286 -37.62 13.75 -6.05
CA PHE A 286 -37.99 14.81 -5.12
C PHE A 286 -38.82 15.86 -5.85
N SER A 287 -40.05 16.09 -5.39
CA SER A 287 -40.89 17.20 -5.84
C SER A 287 -41.73 17.72 -4.69
N LEU A 288 -41.85 19.04 -4.57
CA LEU A 288 -42.72 19.71 -3.60
C LEU A 288 -43.92 20.32 -4.34
N ARG A 289 -44.81 19.46 -4.86
CA ARG A 289 -45.99 19.91 -5.60
C ARG A 289 -47.23 19.98 -4.72
N ASN A 290 -47.35 19.08 -3.75
CA ASN A 290 -48.53 19.00 -2.91
C ASN A 290 -48.22 19.49 -1.49
N THR A 291 -49.25 19.92 -0.78
CA THR A 291 -49.13 20.34 0.63
C THR A 291 -48.68 19.19 1.52
N THR A 292 -49.07 17.96 1.17
CA THR A 292 -48.64 16.71 1.83
C THR A 292 -47.14 16.50 1.77
N ASP A 293 -46.50 16.81 0.64
CA ASP A 293 -45.05 16.62 0.46
C ASP A 293 -44.27 17.56 1.37
N ILE A 294 -44.75 18.82 1.49
CA ILE A 294 -44.17 19.82 2.38
C ILE A 294 -44.37 19.42 3.85
N GLN A 295 -45.54 18.88 4.22
CA GLN A 295 -45.81 18.36 5.56
C GLN A 295 -44.91 17.18 5.92
N GLN A 296 -44.70 16.25 4.99
CA GLN A 296 -43.82 15.10 5.17
C GLN A 296 -42.36 15.52 5.35
N LEU A 297 -41.89 16.48 4.54
CA LEU A 297 -40.56 17.05 4.68
C LEU A 297 -40.38 17.77 6.02
N ALA A 298 -41.35 18.60 6.42
CA ALA A 298 -41.36 19.29 7.71
C ALA A 298 -41.33 18.32 8.90
N PHE A 299 -42.16 17.27 8.87
CA PHE A 299 -42.17 16.24 9.89
C PHE A 299 -40.82 15.51 9.99
N LYS A 300 -40.20 15.18 8.85
CA LYS A 300 -38.92 14.49 8.83
C LYS A 300 -37.79 15.38 9.38
N LEU A 301 -37.73 16.65 8.98
CA LEU A 301 -36.75 17.61 9.51
C LEU A 301 -36.91 17.83 11.01
N ARG A 302 -38.15 17.91 11.50
CA ARG A 302 -38.44 17.95 12.93
C ARG A 302 -37.95 16.69 13.65
N SER A 303 -38.17 15.50 13.07
CA SER A 303 -37.68 14.25 13.67
C SER A 303 -36.16 14.22 13.79
N TYR A 304 -35.44 14.80 12.83
CA TYR A 304 -33.98 14.94 12.92
C TYR A 304 -33.58 15.94 14.01
N ARG A 305 -34.29 17.07 14.10
CA ARG A 305 -34.04 18.09 15.14
C ARG A 305 -34.17 17.54 16.57
N GLU A 306 -35.06 16.57 16.77
CA GLU A 306 -35.30 15.92 18.06
C GLU A 306 -34.22 14.88 18.45
N LEU A 307 -33.25 14.58 17.58
CA LEU A 307 -32.15 13.66 17.89
C LEU A 307 -31.22 14.25 18.98
N ASN A 308 -30.84 13.41 19.95
CA ASN A 308 -30.10 13.81 21.15
C ASN A 308 -28.76 14.55 20.87
N PHE A 309 -28.09 14.15 19.78
CA PHE A 309 -26.79 14.69 19.39
C PHE A 309 -26.90 15.94 18.48
N ILE A 310 -28.10 16.39 18.12
CA ILE A 310 -28.31 17.59 17.31
C ILE A 310 -28.40 18.83 18.23
N ASN A 311 -27.86 19.96 17.75
CA ASN A 311 -27.86 21.23 18.45
C ASN A 311 -28.57 22.32 17.62
N HIS A 312 -29.81 22.07 17.23
CA HIS A 312 -30.61 23.00 16.45
C HIS A 312 -32.00 23.12 17.07
N GLN A 313 -32.41 24.32 17.49
CA GLN A 313 -33.73 24.51 18.11
C GLN A 313 -34.72 25.21 17.18
N SER A 314 -34.25 26.02 16.24
CA SER A 314 -35.07 26.73 15.27
C SER A 314 -35.82 25.79 14.32
N GLN A 315 -36.97 26.25 13.85
CA GLN A 315 -37.79 25.58 12.85
C GLN A 315 -37.23 25.82 11.44
N TYR A 316 -37.19 24.78 10.61
CA TYR A 316 -36.77 24.88 9.22
C TYR A 316 -37.83 25.57 8.34
N TRP A 317 -37.45 25.98 7.12
CA TRP A 317 -38.33 26.65 6.18
C TRP A 317 -39.64 25.87 5.93
N PRO A 318 -39.68 24.54 5.73
CA PRO A 318 -40.95 23.82 5.53
C PRO A 318 -41.91 23.93 6.74
N GLU A 319 -41.39 23.93 7.97
CA GLU A 319 -42.20 24.13 9.18
C GLU A 319 -42.73 25.56 9.24
N ARG A 320 -41.87 26.54 8.96
CA ARG A 320 -42.24 27.97 8.94
C ARG A 320 -43.21 28.30 7.81
N TYR A 321 -43.07 27.65 6.65
CA TYR A 321 -43.95 27.78 5.49
C TYR A 321 -45.38 27.36 5.82
N LEU A 322 -45.55 26.23 6.51
CA LEU A 322 -46.89 25.75 6.89
C LEU A 322 -47.57 26.72 7.87
N ILE A 323 -46.82 27.31 8.79
CA ILE A 323 -47.35 28.32 9.72
C ILE A 323 -47.71 29.60 8.97
N TRP A 324 -46.82 30.06 8.08
CA TRP A 324 -47.03 31.25 7.26
C TRP A 324 -48.24 31.11 6.33
N SER A 325 -48.35 30.00 5.61
CA SER A 325 -49.43 29.73 4.67
C SER A 325 -50.79 29.74 5.40
N ARG A 326 -50.89 29.09 6.56
CA ARG A 326 -52.14 29.08 7.35
C ARG A 326 -52.59 30.47 7.81
N ASN A 327 -51.65 31.38 8.05
CA ASN A 327 -51.89 32.75 8.48
C ASN A 327 -51.94 33.76 7.31
N PHE A 328 -51.79 33.30 6.07
CA PHE A 328 -51.80 34.17 4.90
C PHE A 328 -53.22 34.68 4.63
N THR A 329 -53.37 36.00 4.54
CA THR A 329 -54.66 36.65 4.25
C THR A 329 -54.91 36.65 2.76
N CYS A 330 -55.92 35.91 2.31
CA CYS A 330 -56.28 35.82 0.90
C CYS A 330 -57.26 36.92 0.49
N GLU A 331 -56.96 37.60 -0.62
CA GLU A 331 -57.88 38.50 -1.28
C GLU A 331 -58.63 37.75 -2.41
N PRO A 332 -59.93 38.02 -2.61
CA PRO A 332 -60.75 37.27 -3.56
C PRO A 332 -60.34 37.41 -5.04
N THR A 333 -59.53 38.40 -5.39
CA THR A 333 -59.05 38.66 -6.76
C THR A 333 -57.61 38.22 -7.01
N GLN A 334 -56.88 37.79 -5.97
CA GLN A 334 -55.48 37.39 -6.06
C GLN A 334 -55.30 35.88 -5.81
N ILE A 335 -54.14 35.35 -6.17
CA ILE A 335 -53.80 33.95 -5.89
C ILE A 335 -53.68 33.76 -4.37
N CYS A 336 -54.54 32.89 -3.83
CA CYS A 336 -54.56 32.58 -2.41
C CYS A 336 -53.50 31.53 -2.07
N CYS A 337 -52.58 31.87 -1.14
CA CYS A 337 -51.54 30.96 -0.65
C CYS A 337 -51.84 30.37 0.73
N ASN A 338 -53.11 30.40 1.16
CA ASN A 338 -53.54 29.79 2.41
C ASN A 338 -54.11 28.40 2.17
N PHE A 339 -53.37 27.33 2.52
CA PHE A 339 -53.82 25.96 2.27
C PHE A 339 -55.10 25.57 3.03
N ALA A 340 -55.50 26.31 4.07
CA ALA A 340 -56.72 26.06 4.83
C ALA A 340 -57.96 26.78 4.25
N ASP A 341 -57.77 27.66 3.26
CA ASP A 341 -58.84 28.39 2.57
C ASP A 341 -59.36 27.56 1.39
N SER A 342 -60.67 27.65 1.12
CA SER A 342 -61.32 27.05 -0.05
C SER A 342 -60.77 27.53 -1.40
N ASN A 343 -60.18 28.73 -1.45
CA ASN A 343 -59.66 29.32 -2.69
C ASN A 343 -58.25 28.83 -3.08
N PHE A 344 -57.63 27.97 -2.26
CA PHE A 344 -56.30 27.45 -2.52
C PHE A 344 -56.31 26.31 -3.56
N HIS A 345 -55.42 26.42 -4.55
CA HIS A 345 -55.26 25.43 -5.60
C HIS A 345 -53.85 24.81 -5.53
N GLU A 346 -53.76 23.48 -5.47
CA GLU A 346 -52.47 22.77 -5.34
C GLU A 346 -51.53 23.03 -6.53
N ASN A 347 -52.06 23.32 -7.72
CA ASN A 347 -51.24 23.63 -8.90
C ASN A 347 -50.44 24.94 -8.75
N LEU A 348 -50.80 25.81 -7.79
CA LEU A 348 -50.16 27.09 -7.53
C LEU A 348 -49.20 27.04 -6.34
N THR A 349 -48.90 25.84 -5.80
CA THR A 349 -47.97 25.65 -4.69
C THR A 349 -46.58 26.20 -4.98
N ASP A 350 -46.05 26.00 -6.20
CA ASP A 350 -44.73 26.53 -6.58
C ASP A 350 -44.68 28.06 -6.50
N TYR A 351 -45.76 28.75 -6.92
CA TYR A 351 -45.88 30.20 -6.77
C TYR A 351 -45.87 30.61 -5.30
N CYS A 352 -46.64 29.92 -4.46
CA CYS A 352 -46.72 30.20 -3.02
C CYS A 352 -45.40 29.91 -2.29
N ILE A 353 -44.66 28.87 -2.70
CA ILE A 353 -43.33 28.56 -2.18
C ILE A 353 -42.37 29.70 -2.52
N ARG A 354 -42.35 30.18 -3.76
CA ARG A 354 -41.53 31.34 -4.16
C ARG A 354 -41.91 32.60 -3.39
N LEU A 355 -43.20 32.92 -3.31
CA LEU A 355 -43.70 34.07 -2.56
C LEU A 355 -43.27 34.00 -1.09
N SER A 356 -43.33 32.81 -0.50
CA SER A 356 -42.92 32.60 0.90
C SER A 356 -41.47 33.00 1.15
N THR A 357 -40.56 32.86 0.17
CA THR A 357 -39.14 33.23 0.35
C THR A 357 -38.92 34.74 0.47
N ALA A 358 -39.88 35.56 0.04
CA ALA A 358 -39.84 37.02 0.23
C ALA A 358 -40.29 37.42 1.66
N TYR A 359 -41.18 36.63 2.28
CA TYR A 359 -41.69 36.88 3.64
C TYR A 359 -40.91 36.14 4.73
N LEU A 360 -40.42 34.94 4.42
CA LEU A 360 -39.66 34.09 5.33
C LEU A 360 -38.17 34.25 5.04
N TYR A 361 -37.42 34.56 6.08
CA TYR A 361 -35.98 34.63 5.99
C TYR A 361 -35.38 33.27 5.61
N THR A 362 -34.72 33.23 4.45
CA THR A 362 -33.99 32.09 3.93
C THR A 362 -32.49 32.43 3.92
N GLN A 363 -31.65 31.47 4.29
CA GLN A 363 -30.18 31.60 4.28
C GLN A 363 -29.58 30.39 3.60
N TYR A 364 -28.30 30.46 3.24
CA TYR A 364 -27.56 29.29 2.76
C TYR A 364 -27.81 28.02 3.59
N ASN A 365 -28.03 28.15 4.91
CA ASN A 365 -28.29 27.05 5.85
C ASN A 365 -29.70 26.43 5.76
N ASP A 366 -30.66 27.08 5.12
CA ASP A 366 -32.06 26.67 5.06
C ASP A 366 -32.77 27.38 3.89
N THR A 367 -32.72 26.78 2.70
CA THR A 367 -33.23 27.37 1.45
C THR A 367 -33.77 26.32 0.47
N PRO A 368 -34.88 26.63 -0.24
CA PRO A 368 -35.22 25.95 -1.49
C PRO A 368 -34.18 26.25 -2.58
N ILE A 369 -33.98 25.30 -3.50
CA ILE A 369 -33.04 25.38 -4.62
C ILE A 369 -33.84 25.53 -5.91
N TYR A 370 -33.57 26.60 -6.65
CA TYR A 370 -34.20 26.88 -7.94
C TYR A 370 -33.20 26.69 -9.07
N ASP A 371 -33.70 26.25 -10.21
CA ASP A 371 -32.95 26.30 -11.45
C ASP A 371 -32.67 27.75 -11.86
N ASN A 372 -31.50 28.00 -12.41
CA ASN A 372 -31.18 29.35 -12.89
C ASN A 372 -31.85 29.67 -14.24
N ASP A 373 -32.08 28.65 -15.07
CA ASP A 373 -32.61 28.84 -16.42
C ASP A 373 -34.14 28.71 -16.45
N THR A 374 -34.69 27.63 -15.87
CA THR A 374 -36.14 27.41 -15.85
C THR A 374 -36.85 28.08 -14.67
N PHE A 375 -36.11 28.60 -13.68
CA PHE A 375 -36.61 29.09 -12.40
C PHE A 375 -37.46 28.08 -11.60
N ASN A 376 -37.52 26.82 -12.01
CA ASN A 376 -38.32 25.80 -11.34
C ASN A 376 -37.70 25.39 -10.01
N LEU A 377 -38.53 25.02 -9.04
CA LEU A 377 -38.06 24.42 -7.80
C LEU A 377 -37.47 23.04 -8.07
N ILE A 378 -36.15 22.93 -7.93
CA ILE A 378 -35.37 21.71 -8.16
C ILE A 378 -35.24 20.91 -6.88
N GLY A 379 -34.95 21.58 -5.76
CA GLY A 379 -34.45 20.92 -4.57
C GLY A 379 -34.63 21.73 -3.30
N TYR A 380 -34.10 21.20 -2.21
CA TYR A 380 -34.11 21.86 -0.90
C TYR A 380 -32.86 21.46 -0.13
N THR A 381 -32.31 22.40 0.64
CA THR A 381 -31.11 22.16 1.44
C THR A 381 -31.27 22.71 2.86
N ALA A 382 -30.81 21.93 3.85
CA ALA A 382 -30.86 22.28 5.27
C ALA A 382 -29.54 21.92 5.98
N MET A 383 -29.09 22.78 6.90
CA MET A 383 -27.90 22.57 7.72
C MET A 383 -28.29 22.22 9.16
N LEU A 384 -27.78 21.09 9.66
CA LEU A 384 -27.96 20.58 11.01
C LEU A 384 -26.64 20.65 11.78
N PRO A 385 -26.45 21.65 12.66
CA PRO A 385 -25.33 21.64 13.60
C PRO A 385 -25.51 20.51 14.62
N THR A 386 -24.43 19.78 14.91
CA THR A 386 -24.43 18.71 15.93
C THR A 386 -23.58 19.07 17.14
N LYS A 387 -23.74 18.29 18.21
CA LYS A 387 -22.88 18.28 19.41
C LYS A 387 -21.63 17.41 19.21
N LEU A 388 -21.55 16.66 18.11
CA LEU A 388 -20.42 15.80 17.80
C LEU A 388 -19.23 16.67 17.40
N LYS A 389 -18.07 16.41 18.00
CA LYS A 389 -16.84 17.19 17.77
C LYS A 389 -15.91 16.40 16.88
N TYR A 390 -15.22 17.11 15.98
CA TYR A 390 -14.12 16.52 15.21
C TYR A 390 -12.99 16.07 16.14
N SER A 391 -12.33 14.96 15.78
CA SER A 391 -11.21 14.37 16.49
C SER A 391 -10.29 13.68 15.49
N HIS A 392 -8.98 13.91 15.59
CA HIS A 392 -7.98 13.21 14.78
C HIS A 392 -7.94 11.69 15.06
N ARG A 393 -8.29 11.29 16.29
CA ARG A 393 -8.35 9.87 16.67
C ARG A 393 -9.46 9.14 15.92
N PHE A 394 -9.07 8.20 15.06
CA PHE A 394 -9.99 7.45 14.20
C PHE A 394 -11.16 6.80 14.96
N LYS A 395 -10.93 6.21 16.14
CA LYS A 395 -11.99 5.55 16.94
C LYS A 395 -13.13 6.50 17.36
N ASN A 396 -12.80 7.74 17.71
CA ASN A 396 -13.80 8.73 18.10
C ASN A 396 -14.52 9.30 16.88
N LEU A 397 -13.77 9.50 15.80
CA LEU A 397 -14.31 10.00 14.53
C LEU A 397 -15.25 8.96 13.91
N SER A 398 -14.86 7.68 13.88
CA SER A 398 -15.66 6.58 13.35
C SER A 398 -16.97 6.43 14.10
N HIS A 399 -16.95 6.47 15.44
CA HIS A 399 -18.18 6.45 16.23
C HIS A 399 -19.12 7.60 15.87
N SER A 400 -18.59 8.80 15.66
CA SER A 400 -19.39 9.96 15.25
C SER A 400 -20.00 9.76 13.86
N PHE A 401 -19.21 9.33 12.88
CA PHE A 401 -19.68 9.07 11.52
C PHE A 401 -20.63 7.87 11.42
N ASP A 402 -20.46 6.84 12.24
CA ASP A 402 -21.38 5.70 12.31
C ASP A 402 -22.76 6.14 12.82
N LEU A 403 -22.80 6.99 13.86
CA LEU A 403 -24.06 7.59 14.33
C LEU A 403 -24.74 8.42 13.24
N LEU A 404 -23.97 9.22 12.48
CA LEU A 404 -24.51 9.98 11.34
C LEU A 404 -25.08 9.05 10.27
N LYS A 405 -24.30 8.04 9.88
CA LYS A 405 -24.70 7.06 8.85
C LYS A 405 -25.97 6.33 9.24
N HIS A 406 -26.10 5.87 10.48
CA HIS A 406 -27.30 5.20 10.96
C HIS A 406 -28.52 6.12 11.05
N SER A 407 -28.32 7.40 11.39
CA SER A 407 -29.43 8.36 11.53
C SER A 407 -29.96 8.86 10.18
N PHE A 408 -29.08 8.99 9.18
CA PHE A 408 -29.39 9.61 7.88
C PHE A 408 -29.35 8.65 6.69
N SER A 409 -29.20 7.33 6.87
CA SER A 409 -29.17 6.37 5.75
C SER A 409 -30.49 6.31 4.97
N ASN A 410 -31.63 6.46 5.66
CA ASN A 410 -32.97 6.35 5.08
C ASN A 410 -33.64 7.73 4.99
N MET A 411 -33.11 8.58 4.13
CA MET A 411 -33.78 9.82 3.75
C MET A 411 -34.88 9.54 2.73
N SER A 412 -36.06 10.14 2.95
CA SER A 412 -37.17 10.08 2.00
C SER A 412 -36.84 10.87 0.73
N TYR A 413 -37.48 10.49 -0.38
CA TYR A 413 -37.39 11.19 -1.69
C TYR A 413 -35.98 11.31 -2.28
N GLY A 414 -35.12 10.31 -2.07
CA GLY A 414 -33.78 10.29 -2.67
C GLY A 414 -32.82 11.34 -2.11
N GLY A 415 -33.13 11.94 -0.96
CA GLY A 415 -32.22 12.85 -0.28
C GLY A 415 -30.94 12.15 0.18
N TRP A 416 -29.87 12.94 0.32
CA TRP A 416 -28.60 12.48 0.86
C TRP A 416 -28.02 13.54 1.79
N TYR A 417 -27.04 13.13 2.60
CA TYR A 417 -26.36 14.01 3.54
C TYR A 417 -24.87 14.08 3.22
N THR A 418 -24.25 15.18 3.62
CA THR A 418 -22.79 15.34 3.64
C THR A 418 -22.40 16.21 4.85
N THR A 419 -21.13 16.24 5.20
CA THR A 419 -20.65 17.22 6.19
C THR A 419 -20.45 18.57 5.54
N GLU A 420 -20.74 19.65 6.26
CA GLU A 420 -20.54 21.02 5.75
C GLU A 420 -19.08 21.27 5.34
N TRP A 421 -18.15 20.78 6.15
CA TRP A 421 -16.72 20.86 5.86
C TRP A 421 -16.28 19.63 5.10
N THR A 422 -16.12 19.77 3.78
CA THR A 422 -15.72 18.69 2.87
C THR A 422 -14.46 17.96 3.33
N LEU A 423 -13.49 18.70 3.87
CA LEU A 423 -12.22 18.16 4.36
C LEU A 423 -12.42 17.08 5.44
N ILE A 424 -13.41 17.24 6.33
CA ILE A 424 -13.67 16.28 7.42
C ILE A 424 -14.15 14.95 6.85
N CYS A 425 -15.07 14.97 5.88
CA CYS A 425 -15.55 13.76 5.20
C CYS A 425 -14.42 13.09 4.42
N VAL A 426 -13.66 13.87 3.63
CA VAL A 426 -12.53 13.35 2.84
C VAL A 426 -11.50 12.66 3.74
N TRP A 427 -11.20 13.22 4.91
CA TRP A 427 -10.29 12.58 5.86
C TRP A 427 -10.85 11.28 6.44
N PHE A 428 -12.12 11.27 6.84
CA PHE A 428 -12.75 10.06 7.35
C PHE A 428 -12.80 8.95 6.29
N ASP A 429 -13.22 9.31 5.08
CA ASP A 429 -13.29 8.39 3.94
C ASP A 429 -11.91 7.85 3.60
N LEU A 430 -10.87 8.69 3.59
CA LEU A 430 -9.48 8.25 3.37
C LEU A 430 -9.03 7.21 4.41
N LEU A 431 -9.24 7.47 5.71
CA LEU A 431 -8.83 6.55 6.77
C LEU A 431 -9.61 5.23 6.71
N ASN A 432 -10.92 5.30 6.44
CA ASN A 432 -11.76 4.11 6.30
C ASN A 432 -11.34 3.29 5.06
N SER A 433 -11.09 3.98 3.94
CA SER A 433 -10.58 3.40 2.70
C SER A 433 -9.23 2.71 2.89
N ILE A 434 -8.30 3.31 3.64
CA ILE A 434 -7.00 2.69 3.93
C ILE A 434 -7.17 1.32 4.61
N ILE A 435 -8.10 1.20 5.57
CA ILE A 435 -8.37 -0.06 6.25
C ILE A 435 -8.96 -1.09 5.28
N THR A 436 -9.98 -0.70 4.52
CA THR A 436 -10.66 -1.61 3.61
C THR A 436 -9.74 -2.08 2.49
N ASP A 437 -8.97 -1.15 1.92
CA ASP A 437 -8.09 -1.37 0.78
C ASP A 437 -6.87 -2.19 1.20
N CYS A 438 -6.27 -1.91 2.37
CA CYS A 438 -5.16 -2.70 2.91
C CYS A 438 -5.59 -4.15 3.16
N ARG A 439 -6.75 -4.35 3.80
CA ARG A 439 -7.28 -5.70 4.04
C ARG A 439 -7.53 -6.47 2.73
N GLN A 440 -8.15 -5.83 1.75
CA GLN A 440 -8.45 -6.45 0.45
C GLN A 440 -7.17 -6.74 -0.35
N SER A 441 -6.24 -5.80 -0.38
CA SER A 441 -4.98 -5.93 -1.13
C SER A 441 -4.06 -6.98 -0.51
N LEU A 442 -3.98 -7.07 0.82
CA LEU A 442 -3.27 -8.14 1.53
C LEU A 442 -3.87 -9.52 1.22
N LEU A 443 -5.19 -9.65 1.28
CA LEU A 443 -5.88 -10.92 1.00
C LEU A 443 -5.68 -11.35 -0.46
N LEU A 444 -5.84 -10.43 -1.41
CA LEU A 444 -5.68 -10.72 -2.83
C LEU A 444 -4.22 -11.06 -3.16
N SER A 445 -3.26 -10.30 -2.64
CA SER A 445 -1.83 -10.57 -2.85
C SER A 445 -1.44 -11.93 -2.27
N PHE A 446 -1.85 -12.23 -1.04
CA PHE A 446 -1.54 -13.53 -0.42
C PHE A 446 -2.17 -14.70 -1.18
N THR A 447 -3.42 -14.58 -1.65
CA THR A 447 -4.08 -15.66 -2.40
C THR A 447 -3.39 -15.91 -3.74
N VAL A 448 -3.06 -14.86 -4.49
CA VAL A 448 -2.36 -14.99 -5.77
C VAL A 448 -0.98 -15.62 -5.58
N VAL A 449 -0.21 -15.17 -4.59
CA VAL A 449 1.12 -15.74 -4.36
C VAL A 449 1.04 -17.18 -3.84
N ALA A 450 0.04 -17.52 -3.00
CA ALA A 450 -0.19 -18.90 -2.57
C ALA A 450 -0.49 -19.84 -3.75
N ILE A 451 -1.29 -19.38 -4.72
CA ILE A 451 -1.58 -20.14 -5.95
C ILE A 451 -0.29 -20.37 -6.75
N PHE A 452 0.50 -19.31 -6.98
CA PHE A 452 1.77 -19.41 -7.70
C PHE A 452 2.78 -20.32 -7.00
N ALA A 453 2.94 -20.19 -5.68
CA ALA A 453 3.79 -21.05 -4.88
C ALA A 453 3.34 -22.51 -4.94
N PHE A 454 2.03 -22.78 -4.91
CA PHE A 454 1.49 -24.13 -5.02
C PHE A 454 1.84 -24.80 -6.35
N PHE A 455 1.67 -24.09 -7.47
CA PHE A 455 1.99 -24.63 -8.79
C PHE A 455 3.48 -24.98 -8.94
N HIS A 456 4.38 -24.15 -8.41
CA HIS A 456 5.81 -24.33 -8.60
C HIS A 456 6.45 -25.25 -7.55
N LEU A 457 6.07 -25.13 -6.28
CA LEU A 457 6.71 -25.81 -5.15
C LEU A 457 5.96 -27.06 -4.67
N ARG A 458 4.75 -27.32 -5.19
CA ARG A 458 3.86 -28.43 -4.79
C ARG A 458 3.72 -28.50 -3.27
N LEU A 459 4.00 -29.64 -2.64
CA LEU A 459 3.89 -29.86 -1.19
C LEU A 459 4.81 -28.94 -0.36
N LYS A 460 5.89 -28.41 -0.93
CA LYS A 460 6.80 -27.47 -0.24
C LYS A 460 6.18 -26.08 -0.06
N SER A 461 5.11 -25.75 -0.80
CA SER A 461 4.43 -24.45 -0.76
C SER A 461 3.83 -24.11 0.61
N LEU A 462 3.30 -25.10 1.34
CA LEU A 462 2.68 -24.88 2.64
C LEU A 462 3.69 -24.35 3.66
N ILE A 463 4.91 -24.89 3.64
CA ILE A 463 6.00 -24.47 4.52
C ILE A 463 6.48 -23.08 4.14
N ALA A 464 6.63 -22.83 2.83
CA ALA A 464 6.96 -21.49 2.34
C ALA A 464 5.93 -20.48 2.84
N LEU A 465 4.64 -20.74 2.67
CA LEU A 465 3.56 -19.87 3.14
C LEU A 465 3.60 -19.62 4.65
N ILE A 466 3.86 -20.65 5.47
CA ILE A 466 4.06 -20.46 6.92
C ILE A 466 5.24 -19.53 7.19
N THR A 467 6.37 -19.76 6.54
CA THR A 467 7.57 -18.93 6.75
C THR A 467 7.36 -17.48 6.31
N ILE A 468 6.60 -17.26 5.25
CA ILE A 468 6.25 -15.92 4.77
C ILE A 468 5.30 -15.22 5.73
N CYS A 469 4.28 -15.92 6.25
CA CYS A 469 3.44 -15.36 7.31
C CYS A 469 4.29 -14.93 8.52
N CYS A 470 5.30 -15.73 8.92
CA CYS A 470 6.23 -15.36 9.98
C CYS A 470 7.06 -14.11 9.61
N ILE A 471 7.57 -14.01 8.38
CA ILE A 471 8.32 -12.84 7.91
C ILE A 471 7.45 -11.58 7.96
N VAL A 472 6.21 -11.65 7.47
CA VAL A 472 5.26 -10.51 7.49
C VAL A 472 4.99 -10.07 8.93
N ILE A 473 4.70 -11.01 9.84
CA ILE A 473 4.43 -10.67 11.25
C ILE A 473 5.65 -10.03 11.91
N VAL A 474 6.85 -10.58 11.70
CA VAL A 474 8.07 -10.07 12.34
C VAL A 474 8.48 -8.71 11.75
N THR A 475 8.38 -8.52 10.44
CA THR A 475 8.66 -7.22 9.82
C THR A 475 7.72 -6.14 10.33
N VAL A 476 6.41 -6.39 10.35
CA VAL A 476 5.44 -5.45 10.92
C VAL A 476 5.70 -5.21 12.42
N GLY A 477 6.06 -6.24 13.17
CA GLY A 477 6.48 -6.12 14.57
C GLY A 477 7.70 -5.22 14.76
N CYS A 478 8.78 -5.45 14.01
CA CYS A 478 9.99 -4.62 14.07
C CYS A 478 9.67 -3.16 13.74
N VAL A 479 8.90 -2.95 12.69
CA VAL A 479 8.54 -1.62 12.20
C VAL A 479 7.63 -0.89 13.20
N THR A 480 6.66 -1.56 13.80
CA THR A 480 5.82 -0.97 14.88
C THR A 480 6.63 -0.68 16.14
N THR A 481 7.64 -1.48 16.48
CA THR A 481 8.55 -1.18 17.62
C THR A 481 9.44 0.05 17.39
N LEU A 482 9.68 0.42 16.12
CA LEU A 482 10.33 1.67 15.75
C LEU A 482 9.39 2.89 15.85
N GLY A 483 8.15 2.70 16.29
CA GLY A 483 7.18 3.78 16.48
C GLY A 483 6.30 4.06 15.27
N TRP A 484 6.26 3.15 14.28
CA TRP A 484 5.38 3.33 13.12
C TRP A 484 3.91 3.35 13.50
N VAL A 485 3.19 4.24 12.82
CA VAL A 485 1.76 4.40 12.94
C VAL A 485 1.15 4.22 11.55
N ILE A 486 -0.06 3.65 11.44
CA ILE A 486 -0.66 3.36 10.12
C ILE A 486 -1.13 4.67 9.46
N GLY A 487 -0.28 5.26 8.63
CA GLY A 487 -0.63 6.33 7.73
C GLY A 487 -0.89 5.85 6.30
N VAL A 488 -0.97 6.82 5.39
CA VAL A 488 -1.22 6.60 3.95
C VAL A 488 -0.08 5.79 3.32
N LEU A 489 1.17 6.13 3.65
CA LEU A 489 2.36 5.50 3.08
C LEU A 489 2.60 4.10 3.67
N GLU A 490 2.49 3.98 5.00
CA GLU A 490 2.70 2.76 5.74
C GLU A 490 1.70 1.69 5.30
N ALA A 491 0.46 2.07 5.03
CA ALA A 491 -0.55 1.15 4.50
C ALA A 491 -0.13 0.53 3.16
N ILE A 492 0.47 1.30 2.25
CA ILE A 492 0.99 0.76 0.98
C ILE A 492 2.17 -0.17 1.27
N ILE A 493 3.12 0.28 2.10
CA ILE A 493 4.30 -0.51 2.44
C ILE A 493 3.89 -1.84 3.06
N LEU A 494 2.90 -1.88 3.95
CA LEU A 494 2.37 -3.10 4.54
C LEU A 494 1.84 -4.09 3.50
N VAL A 495 1.20 -3.62 2.44
CA VAL A 495 0.77 -4.46 1.31
C VAL A 495 1.99 -5.01 0.55
N LEU A 496 3.04 -4.21 0.38
CA LEU A 496 4.27 -4.61 -0.31
C LEU A 496 5.11 -5.64 0.45
N VAL A 497 5.08 -5.61 1.80
CA VAL A 497 5.76 -6.60 2.65
C VAL A 497 5.41 -8.02 2.20
N VAL A 498 4.13 -8.26 1.90
CA VAL A 498 3.66 -9.57 1.45
C VAL A 498 4.40 -9.96 0.18
N GLY A 499 4.32 -9.20 -0.92
CA GLY A 499 4.95 -9.58 -2.20
C GLY A 499 6.47 -9.80 -2.13
N LEU A 500 7.19 -8.90 -1.45
CA LEU A 500 8.65 -8.93 -1.39
C LEU A 500 9.19 -9.98 -0.40
N SER A 501 8.39 -10.43 0.56
CA SER A 501 8.80 -11.46 1.52
C SER A 501 8.94 -12.87 0.91
N PHE A 502 8.33 -13.12 -0.26
CA PHE A 502 8.35 -14.44 -0.90
C PHE A 502 9.67 -14.73 -1.61
N ASP A 503 10.34 -13.72 -2.15
CA ASP A 503 11.41 -13.90 -3.15
C ASP A 503 12.53 -14.82 -2.67
N PHE A 504 13.05 -14.58 -1.46
CA PHE A 504 14.15 -15.38 -0.92
C PHE A 504 13.72 -16.82 -0.62
N THR A 505 12.51 -17.02 -0.09
CA THR A 505 11.98 -18.36 0.20
C THR A 505 11.72 -19.16 -1.08
N LEU A 506 11.29 -18.48 -2.16
CA LEU A 506 11.06 -19.08 -3.47
C LEU A 506 12.39 -19.51 -4.12
N HIS A 507 13.43 -18.68 -4.09
CA HIS A 507 14.74 -19.07 -4.62
C HIS A 507 15.35 -20.28 -3.90
N TYR A 508 15.18 -20.36 -2.58
CA TYR A 508 15.57 -21.57 -1.86
C TYR A 508 14.69 -22.76 -2.25
N GLY A 509 13.37 -22.61 -2.24
CA GLY A 509 12.43 -23.70 -2.55
C GLY A 509 12.61 -24.29 -3.95
N ALA A 510 12.85 -23.43 -4.95
CA ALA A 510 13.08 -23.81 -6.35
C ALA A 510 14.44 -24.50 -6.56
N SER A 511 15.44 -24.19 -5.72
CA SER A 511 16.78 -24.81 -5.80
C SER A 511 16.87 -26.21 -5.19
N VAL A 512 15.81 -26.66 -4.51
CA VAL A 512 15.80 -27.97 -3.83
C VAL A 512 15.69 -29.10 -4.86
N PRO A 513 16.71 -29.98 -4.96
CA PRO A 513 16.72 -31.08 -5.93
C PRO A 513 15.61 -32.09 -5.64
N GLU A 514 15.20 -32.84 -6.66
CA GLU A 514 14.09 -33.81 -6.55
C GLU A 514 14.48 -35.09 -5.81
N THR A 515 15.72 -35.55 -5.98
CA THR A 515 16.25 -36.81 -5.42
C THR A 515 17.21 -36.59 -4.25
N GLY A 516 17.31 -37.58 -3.36
CA GLY A 516 18.28 -37.61 -2.25
C GLY A 516 17.69 -37.53 -0.84
N CYS A 517 18.57 -37.61 0.17
CA CYS A 517 18.20 -37.46 1.59
C CYS A 517 17.83 -36.00 1.91
N GLY A 518 16.87 -35.77 2.81
CA GLY A 518 16.41 -34.42 3.19
C GLY A 518 17.56 -33.48 3.60
N LYS A 519 18.56 -33.96 4.34
CA LYS A 519 19.75 -33.18 4.73
C LYS A 519 20.58 -32.73 3.52
N HIS A 520 20.91 -33.66 2.62
CA HIS A 520 21.73 -33.39 1.43
C HIS A 520 20.99 -32.52 0.40
N ARG A 521 19.68 -32.71 0.25
CA ARG A 521 18.85 -31.86 -0.61
C ARG A 521 18.90 -30.40 -0.18
N ILE A 522 18.84 -30.15 1.12
CA ILE A 522 18.92 -28.81 1.70
C ILE A 522 20.33 -28.25 1.63
N TRP A 523 21.34 -29.07 1.90
CA TRP A 523 22.73 -28.66 1.75
C TRP A 523 23.03 -28.17 0.32
N PHE A 524 22.56 -28.92 -0.69
CA PHE A 524 22.72 -28.56 -2.09
C PHE A 524 21.91 -27.30 -2.46
N ALA A 525 20.66 -27.20 -2.00
CA ALA A 525 19.82 -26.02 -2.20
C ALA A 525 20.45 -24.75 -1.62
N ALA A 526 20.91 -24.82 -0.36
CA ALA A 526 21.60 -23.73 0.31
C ALA A 526 22.87 -23.34 -0.46
N ARG A 527 23.70 -24.30 -0.85
CA ARG A 527 24.95 -24.04 -1.59
C ARG A 527 24.70 -23.36 -2.95
N LYS A 528 23.59 -23.69 -3.62
CA LYS A 528 23.23 -23.12 -4.93
C LYS A 528 22.71 -21.69 -4.83
N SER A 529 21.80 -21.41 -3.89
CA SER A 529 21.05 -20.13 -3.85
C SER A 529 21.53 -19.14 -2.79
N VAL A 530 22.40 -19.50 -1.85
CA VAL A 530 22.73 -18.61 -0.73
C VAL A 530 23.51 -17.35 -1.10
N ILE A 531 24.42 -17.45 -2.08
CA ILE A 531 25.18 -16.28 -2.54
C ILE A 531 24.25 -15.24 -3.19
N PRO A 532 23.48 -15.56 -4.25
CA PRO A 532 22.62 -14.56 -4.88
C PRO A 532 21.58 -13.99 -3.92
N VAL A 533 20.98 -14.82 -3.05
CA VAL A 533 20.01 -14.35 -2.04
C VAL A 533 20.66 -13.42 -1.01
N SER A 534 21.89 -13.70 -0.57
CA SER A 534 22.60 -12.81 0.35
C SER A 534 23.02 -11.49 -0.27
N LEU A 535 23.38 -11.49 -1.57
CA LEU A 535 23.74 -10.29 -2.31
C LEU A 535 22.53 -9.39 -2.57
N SER A 536 21.38 -10.00 -2.88
CA SER A 536 20.08 -9.32 -2.98
C SER A 536 19.64 -8.70 -1.65
N ALA A 537 19.78 -9.43 -0.54
CA ALA A 537 19.51 -8.86 0.78
C ALA A 537 20.46 -7.68 1.10
N LEU A 538 21.73 -7.79 0.71
CA LEU A 538 22.73 -6.74 0.92
C LEU A 538 22.48 -5.50 0.03
N SER A 539 22.07 -5.67 -1.23
CA SER A 539 21.72 -4.56 -2.13
C SER A 539 20.51 -3.80 -1.59
N SER A 540 19.47 -4.51 -1.17
CA SER A 540 18.28 -3.92 -0.56
C SER A 540 18.60 -3.19 0.76
N PHE A 541 19.44 -3.79 1.61
CA PHE A 541 19.91 -3.14 2.85
C PHE A 541 20.73 -1.87 2.56
N ALA A 542 21.62 -1.91 1.57
CA ALA A 542 22.46 -0.77 1.20
C ALA A 542 21.63 0.38 0.60
N ALA A 543 20.71 0.05 -0.32
CA ALA A 543 19.76 1.00 -0.88
C ALA A 543 18.92 1.66 0.22
N GLY A 544 18.35 0.87 1.13
CA GLY A 544 17.57 1.39 2.26
C GLY A 544 18.40 2.26 3.21
N SER A 545 19.64 1.85 3.51
CA SER A 545 20.55 2.60 4.39
C SER A 545 20.88 3.99 3.83
N SER A 546 21.04 4.10 2.52
CA SER A 546 21.29 5.40 1.88
C SER A 546 20.10 6.36 1.96
N MET A 547 18.87 5.84 2.11
CA MET A 547 17.64 6.66 2.24
C MET A 547 17.36 7.11 3.67
N LEU A 548 18.01 6.55 4.69
CA LEU A 548 17.75 6.92 6.09
C LEU A 548 18.06 8.40 6.40
N ILE A 549 18.92 9.02 5.59
CA ILE A 549 19.35 10.42 5.72
C ILE A 549 18.32 11.40 5.11
N ALA A 550 17.27 10.89 4.46
CA ALA A 550 16.25 11.71 3.81
C ALA A 550 15.46 12.59 4.80
N GLU A 551 15.11 13.81 4.39
CA GLU A 551 14.31 14.75 5.19
C GLU A 551 12.80 14.51 5.06
N THR A 552 12.37 14.04 3.89
CA THR A 552 10.97 13.71 3.63
C THR A 552 10.61 12.34 4.22
N HIS A 553 9.41 12.28 4.79
CA HIS A 553 8.91 11.08 5.44
C HIS A 553 8.83 9.89 4.47
N ALA A 554 8.46 10.15 3.21
CA ALA A 554 8.29 9.10 2.20
C ALA A 554 9.57 8.29 1.94
N PHE A 555 10.70 8.95 1.68
CA PHE A 555 11.96 8.25 1.42
C PHE A 555 12.54 7.63 2.68
N HIS A 556 12.44 8.31 3.83
CA HIS A 556 12.93 7.78 5.10
C HIS A 556 12.22 6.47 5.48
N GLN A 557 10.88 6.42 5.38
CA GLN A 557 10.12 5.21 5.73
C GLN A 557 10.39 4.05 4.77
N VAL A 558 10.59 4.32 3.48
CA VAL A 558 11.00 3.29 2.51
C VAL A 558 12.38 2.75 2.86
N GLY A 559 13.30 3.60 3.31
CA GLY A 559 14.62 3.19 3.78
C GLY A 559 14.55 2.22 4.97
N VAL A 560 13.80 2.59 6.01
CA VAL A 560 13.55 1.74 7.19
C VAL A 560 12.90 0.41 6.77
N PHE A 561 11.92 0.47 5.87
CA PHE A 561 11.24 -0.71 5.35
C PHE A 561 12.20 -1.66 4.61
N LEU A 562 13.00 -1.16 3.68
CA LEU A 562 13.93 -2.01 2.91
C LEU A 562 14.96 -2.69 3.81
N ILE A 563 15.48 -1.99 4.83
CA ILE A 563 16.44 -2.54 5.79
C ILE A 563 15.80 -3.65 6.64
N THR A 564 14.64 -3.37 7.22
CA THR A 564 13.93 -4.31 8.10
C THR A 564 13.46 -5.53 7.32
N LEU A 565 12.87 -5.34 6.14
CA LEU A 565 12.43 -6.44 5.28
C LEU A 565 13.61 -7.28 4.81
N ALA A 566 14.68 -6.69 4.26
CA ALA A 566 15.81 -7.45 3.75
C ALA A 566 16.48 -8.29 4.84
N SER A 567 16.67 -7.72 6.03
CA SER A 567 17.28 -8.42 7.16
C SER A 567 16.40 -9.55 7.71
N VAL A 568 15.10 -9.31 7.92
CA VAL A 568 14.17 -10.33 8.43
C VAL A 568 13.94 -11.42 7.39
N SER A 569 13.68 -11.06 6.13
CA SER A 569 13.45 -12.03 5.05
C SER A 569 14.67 -12.92 4.85
N TRP A 570 15.89 -12.36 4.84
CA TRP A 570 17.11 -13.15 4.69
C TRP A 570 17.28 -14.13 5.86
N LEU A 571 17.09 -13.65 7.09
CA LEU A 571 17.25 -14.44 8.31
C LEU A 571 16.22 -15.59 8.38
N PHE A 572 14.94 -15.33 8.10
CA PHE A 572 13.91 -16.36 8.12
C PHE A 572 14.02 -17.31 6.93
N ALA A 573 14.34 -16.84 5.72
CA ALA A 573 14.50 -17.71 4.56
C ALA A 573 15.70 -18.68 4.72
N THR A 574 16.80 -18.21 5.33
CA THR A 574 18.01 -19.03 5.56
C THR A 574 17.91 -19.94 6.77
N PHE A 575 17.52 -19.40 7.94
CA PHE A 575 17.60 -20.11 9.21
C PHE A 575 16.25 -20.67 9.71
N PHE A 576 15.11 -20.27 9.14
CA PHE A 576 13.80 -20.84 9.49
C PHE A 576 13.29 -21.80 8.40
N PHE A 577 13.19 -21.33 7.16
CA PHE A 577 12.62 -22.09 6.04
C PHE A 577 13.42 -23.34 5.68
N LEU A 578 14.74 -23.22 5.49
CA LEU A 578 15.58 -24.37 5.13
C LEU A 578 15.57 -25.47 6.23
N PRO A 579 15.77 -25.17 7.53
CA PRO A 579 15.60 -26.14 8.60
C PRO A 579 14.21 -26.78 8.68
N LEU A 580 13.15 -25.99 8.52
CA LEU A 580 11.78 -26.49 8.59
C LEU A 580 11.48 -27.46 7.44
N LEU A 581 11.99 -27.16 6.25
CA LEU A 581 11.92 -28.05 5.09
C LEU A 581 12.65 -29.39 5.33
N SER A 582 13.68 -29.41 6.20
CA SER A 582 14.43 -30.64 6.52
C SER A 582 13.59 -31.68 7.26
N ILE A 583 12.56 -31.23 7.96
CA ILE A 583 11.67 -32.08 8.76
C ILE A 583 10.60 -32.71 7.87
N THR A 584 10.14 -31.99 6.85
CA THR A 584 8.99 -32.37 6.03
C THR A 584 9.34 -33.11 4.76
N LEU A 585 10.57 -32.95 4.25
CA LEU A 585 11.01 -33.67 3.05
C LEU A 585 11.14 -35.16 3.35
N GLN A 586 10.31 -35.97 2.68
CA GLN A 586 10.45 -37.42 2.71
C GLN A 586 11.79 -37.84 2.09
N SER A 587 12.51 -38.72 2.80
CA SER A 587 13.74 -39.33 2.30
C SER A 587 13.39 -40.50 1.36
N ASN A 588 13.42 -40.26 0.06
CA ASN A 588 13.27 -41.33 -0.93
C ASN A 588 14.65 -41.85 -1.37
N VAL A 589 14.91 -43.11 -1.03
CA VAL A 589 15.97 -44.03 -1.53
C VAL A 589 17.44 -43.64 -1.22
N ASN A 590 18.30 -44.67 -1.12
CA ASN A 590 19.73 -44.64 -0.77
C ASN A 590 20.49 -43.45 -1.36
N CYS A 591 20.86 -42.51 -0.48
CA CYS A 591 21.71 -41.38 -0.83
C CYS A 591 23.17 -41.83 -0.86
N THR A 592 23.84 -41.71 -2.01
CA THR A 592 25.27 -42.04 -2.18
C THR A 592 26.16 -41.25 -1.21
N LEU A 593 25.85 -39.97 -0.97
CA LEU A 593 26.56 -39.13 0.01
C LEU A 593 26.38 -39.62 1.46
N CYS A 594 25.25 -40.24 1.80
CA CYS A 594 25.08 -40.86 3.13
C CYS A 594 25.89 -42.17 3.27
N GLN A 595 26.23 -42.84 2.16
CA GLN A 595 27.12 -44.00 2.16
C GLN A 595 28.60 -43.57 2.25
N GLU A 596 28.94 -42.39 1.71
CA GLU A 596 30.26 -41.77 1.89
C GLU A 596 30.46 -41.24 3.32
N ASP A 597 29.47 -40.57 3.92
CA ASP A 597 29.55 -40.11 5.32
C ASP A 597 29.71 -41.27 6.31
N SER A 598 29.05 -42.41 6.07
CA SER A 598 29.19 -43.60 6.93
C SER A 598 30.54 -44.30 6.75
N THR A 599 31.13 -44.27 5.55
CA THR A 599 32.49 -44.79 5.32
C THR A 599 33.59 -43.85 5.83
N VAL A 600 33.37 -42.54 5.82
CA VAL A 600 34.27 -41.54 6.43
C VAL A 600 34.19 -41.54 7.95
N GLN A 601 33.03 -41.82 8.56
CA GLN A 601 32.95 -42.04 10.02
C GLN A 601 33.64 -43.33 10.48
N ILE A 602 33.69 -44.37 9.63
CA ILE A 602 34.44 -45.61 9.93
C ILE A 602 35.96 -45.40 9.71
N ASN A 603 36.36 -44.46 8.86
CA ASN A 603 37.76 -44.09 8.60
C ASN A 603 38.08 -42.65 9.02
N LEU A 604 37.87 -42.29 10.28
CA LEU A 604 38.53 -41.13 10.89
C LEU A 604 39.96 -41.54 11.29
N PRO A 605 41.02 -41.15 10.56
CA PRO A 605 42.37 -41.28 11.09
C PRO A 605 42.53 -40.22 12.18
N MET A 606 42.77 -40.67 13.41
CA MET A 606 43.42 -39.83 14.42
C MET A 606 44.86 -39.53 13.95
N LYS A 607 45.05 -38.52 13.08
CA LYS A 607 46.29 -37.84 12.64
C LYS A 607 45.93 -37.15 11.32
N GLU A 608 46.05 -35.84 11.12
CA GLU A 608 47.16 -34.95 11.42
C GLU A 608 46.64 -33.54 11.78
N LYS A 609 46.93 -33.09 13.00
CA LYS A 609 47.09 -31.67 13.31
C LYS A 609 48.58 -31.36 13.17
N SER A 610 49.00 -30.84 12.03
CA SER A 610 50.14 -29.91 11.90
C SER A 610 50.53 -29.79 10.43
N THR A 611 50.30 -28.62 9.84
CA THR A 611 51.20 -27.87 8.93
C THR A 611 50.36 -27.01 7.98
N LEU A 612 50.25 -25.72 8.30
CA LEU A 612 50.14 -24.60 7.36
C LEU A 612 50.11 -23.32 8.21
N MET A 613 51.32 -22.84 8.50
CA MET A 613 51.61 -21.40 8.62
C MET A 613 51.42 -20.75 7.26
#